data_AF-A0A3D3WF87-F1
#
_entry.id   AF-A0A3D3WF87-F1
#
_cell.length_a   1.000
_cell.length_b   1.000
_cell.length_c   1.000
_cell.angle_alpha   90.00
_cell.angle_beta   90.00
_cell.angle_gamma   90.00
#
_symmetry.space_group_name_H-M   'P 1'
#
loop_
_entity.id
_entity.type
_entity.pdbx_description
1 polymer ?
#
loop_
_entity_poly.entity_id
_entity_poly.type
_entity_poly.pdbx_seq_one_letter_code
_entity_poly.pdbx_strand_id
1 'polypeptide(L)'
;ATPRGIIPLSHFFSPAITRADGIAVASRAVTATIIGLIMAEDKLAPLSDANIADAITARHGVTLTPRAIAKHRAKHHIAKAPNRKIKPQKIKPKKIKPRKVMSKRVQSKNIMH
;
A
#
# COMPACT_ATOMS: atom_id res chain seq x y z
N ALA A 1 -3.48 -32.28 -5.70
CA ALA A 1 -4.29 -31.95 -4.51
C ALA A 1 -4.05 -30.49 -4.15
N THR A 2 -5.08 -29.65 -4.09
CA THR A 2 -4.97 -28.30 -3.51
C THR A 2 -4.78 -28.45 -1.99
N PRO A 3 -3.80 -27.78 -1.37
CA PRO A 3 -3.36 -28.09 0.00
C PRO A 3 -4.30 -27.58 1.11
N ARG A 4 -5.57 -27.25 0.83
CA ARG A 4 -6.51 -26.61 1.76
C ARG A 4 -7.96 -27.17 1.70
N GLY A 5 -8.11 -28.50 1.71
CA GLY A 5 -9.42 -29.16 1.86
C GLY A 5 -10.32 -29.19 0.61
N ILE A 6 -11.51 -29.78 0.77
CA ILE A 6 -12.54 -29.90 -0.28
C ILE A 6 -13.43 -28.65 -0.23
N ILE A 7 -13.51 -27.92 -1.34
CA ILE A 7 -14.42 -26.78 -1.50
C ILE A 7 -15.51 -27.11 -2.52
N PRO A 8 -16.76 -26.69 -2.27
CA PRO A 8 -17.86 -26.92 -3.19
C PRO A 8 -17.60 -26.20 -4.52
N LEU A 9 -17.95 -26.84 -5.65
CA LEU A 9 -17.73 -26.30 -7.00
C LEU A 9 -18.38 -24.92 -7.20
N SER A 10 -19.50 -24.65 -6.52
CA SER A 10 -20.17 -23.35 -6.55
C SER A 10 -19.28 -22.18 -6.13
N HIS A 11 -18.24 -22.43 -5.33
CA HIS A 11 -17.31 -21.40 -4.87
C HIS A 11 -16.49 -20.75 -6.00
N PHE A 12 -16.36 -21.44 -7.15
CA PHE A 12 -15.58 -20.96 -8.28
C PHE A 12 -16.38 -20.07 -9.23
N PHE A 13 -17.71 -20.11 -9.18
CA PHE A 13 -18.54 -19.29 -10.05
C PHE A 13 -18.76 -17.90 -9.43
N SER A 14 -18.28 -16.88 -10.13
CA SER A 14 -18.56 -15.48 -9.79
C SER A 14 -19.26 -14.79 -10.95
N PRO A 15 -20.19 -13.84 -10.69
CA PRO A 15 -20.79 -13.05 -11.75
C PRO A 15 -19.72 -12.38 -12.61
N ALA A 16 -19.89 -12.47 -13.93
CA ALA A 16 -19.04 -11.79 -14.90
C ALA A 16 -19.53 -10.34 -15.11
N ILE A 17 -18.57 -9.44 -15.35
CA ILE A 17 -18.81 -8.06 -15.76
C ILE A 17 -18.38 -7.99 -17.23
N THR A 18 -19.32 -7.71 -18.12
CA THR A 18 -19.05 -7.56 -19.55
C THR A 18 -18.47 -6.18 -19.81
N ARG A 19 -17.32 -6.14 -20.47
CA ARG A 19 -16.68 -4.92 -20.95
C ARG A 19 -17.32 -4.46 -22.27
N ALA A 20 -17.10 -3.22 -22.64
CA ALA A 20 -17.59 -2.64 -23.90
C ALA A 20 -17.12 -3.37 -25.17
N ASP A 21 -16.00 -4.08 -25.12
CA ASP A 21 -15.46 -4.91 -26.21
C ASP A 21 -16.06 -6.33 -26.26
N GLY A 22 -17.05 -6.64 -25.41
CA GLY A 22 -17.69 -7.95 -25.31
C GLY A 22 -16.91 -8.97 -24.48
N ILE A 23 -15.72 -8.62 -23.97
CA ILE A 23 -14.92 -9.51 -23.12
C ILE A 23 -15.48 -9.49 -21.69
N ALA A 24 -15.61 -10.67 -21.08
CA ALA A 24 -16.10 -10.83 -19.72
C ALA A 24 -14.95 -10.88 -18.71
N VAL A 25 -15.07 -10.13 -17.61
CA VAL A 25 -14.13 -10.17 -16.48
C VAL A 25 -14.85 -10.63 -15.22
N ALA A 26 -14.25 -11.54 -14.47
CA ALA A 26 -14.82 -12.00 -13.19
C ALA A 26 -14.91 -10.84 -12.17
N SER A 27 -16.08 -10.64 -11.56
CA SER A 27 -16.28 -9.62 -10.52
C SER A 27 -15.35 -9.80 -9.31
N ARG A 28 -14.99 -11.05 -8.99
CA ARG A 28 -14.03 -11.38 -7.93
C ARG A 28 -12.61 -10.91 -8.29
N ALA A 29 -12.21 -10.99 -9.55
CA ALA A 29 -10.91 -10.52 -10.02
C ALA A 29 -10.80 -8.99 -9.94
N VAL A 30 -11.86 -8.27 -10.32
CA VAL A 30 -11.94 -6.81 -10.17
C VAL A 30 -11.83 -6.41 -8.70
N THR A 31 -12.59 -7.07 -7.82
CA THR A 31 -12.55 -6.81 -6.36
C THR A 31 -11.17 -7.09 -5.78
N ALA A 32 -10.53 -8.21 -6.15
CA ALA A 32 -9.18 -8.54 -5.72
C ALA A 32 -8.15 -7.48 -6.17
N THR A 33 -8.31 -6.95 -7.39
CA THR A 33 -7.44 -5.90 -7.91
C THR A 33 -7.61 -4.59 -7.13
N ILE A 34 -8.84 -4.20 -6.79
CA ILE A 34 -9.10 -3.00 -5.97
C ILE A 34 -8.38 -3.12 -4.62
N ILE A 35 -8.51 -4.26 -3.94
CA ILE A 35 -7.85 -4.49 -2.65
C ILE A 35 -6.33 -4.49 -2.82
N GLY A 36 -5.81 -5.16 -3.84
CA GLY A 36 -4.37 -5.20 -4.13
C GLY A 36 -3.77 -3.82 -4.36
N LEU A 37 -4.47 -2.95 -5.11
CA LEU A 37 -4.04 -1.57 -5.35
C LEU A 37 -4.00 -0.76 -4.05
N ILE A 38 -4.99 -0.92 -3.16
CA ILE A 38 -5.02 -0.21 -1.87
C ILE A 38 -3.93 -0.74 -0.93
N MET A 39 -3.67 -2.06 -0.93
CA MET A 39 -2.63 -2.65 -0.08
C MET A 39 -1.22 -2.22 -0.50
N ALA A 40 -1.00 -2.01 -1.80
CA ALA A 40 0.28 -1.60 -2.38
C ALA A 40 0.45 -0.08 -2.49
N GLU A 41 -0.51 0.73 -2.02
CA GLU A 41 -0.46 2.18 -2.16
C GLU A 41 0.60 2.84 -1.27
N ASP A 42 1.07 4.03 -1.67
CA ASP A 42 1.86 4.89 -0.79
C ASP A 42 0.96 5.47 0.31
N LYS A 43 1.25 5.13 1.57
CA LYS A 43 0.48 5.61 2.73
C LYS A 43 0.65 7.11 2.99
N LEU A 44 1.65 7.77 2.41
CA LEU A 44 1.80 9.21 2.46
C LEU A 44 0.88 9.91 1.44
N ALA A 45 0.55 9.23 0.35
CA ALA A 45 -0.29 9.71 -0.74
C ALA A 45 -1.28 8.61 -1.20
N PRO A 46 -2.25 8.24 -0.34
CA PRO A 46 -3.16 7.14 -0.63
C PRO A 46 -4.01 7.41 -1.87
N LEU A 47 -4.31 6.37 -2.63
CA LEU A 47 -5.05 6.47 -3.89
C LEU A 47 -6.50 6.89 -3.65
N SER A 48 -6.96 7.88 -4.41
CA SER A 48 -8.36 8.28 -4.42
C SER A 48 -9.23 7.19 -5.06
N ASP A 49 -10.51 7.14 -4.71
CA ASP A 49 -11.45 6.17 -5.31
C ASP A 49 -11.58 6.41 -6.85
N ALA A 50 -11.30 7.62 -7.34
CA ALA A 50 -11.23 7.93 -8.78
C ALA A 50 -9.97 7.36 -9.43
N ASN A 51 -8.80 7.57 -8.83
CA ASN A 51 -7.54 7.03 -9.34
C ASN A 51 -7.55 5.49 -9.41
N ILE A 52 -8.23 4.86 -8.43
CA ILE A 52 -8.44 3.41 -8.44
C ILE A 52 -9.35 3.01 -9.61
N ALA A 53 -10.43 3.76 -9.87
CA ALA A 53 -11.32 3.49 -11.00
C ALA A 53 -10.58 3.59 -12.36
N ASP A 54 -9.71 4.60 -12.51
CA ASP A 54 -8.89 4.76 -13.72
C ASP A 54 -7.91 3.59 -13.86
N ALA A 55 -7.25 3.18 -12.77
CA ALA A 55 -6.35 2.03 -12.78
C ALA A 55 -7.06 0.71 -13.13
N ILE A 56 -8.30 0.53 -12.67
CA ILE A 56 -9.14 -0.63 -13.03
C ILE A 56 -9.51 -0.57 -14.51
N THR A 57 -9.90 0.60 -15.01
CA THR A 57 -10.22 0.80 -16.43
C THR A 57 -9.00 0.50 -17.31
N ALA A 58 -7.80 0.90 -16.90
CA ALA A 58 -6.58 0.60 -17.64
C ALA A 58 -6.20 -0.90 -17.62
N ARG A 59 -6.40 -1.59 -16.49
CA ARG A 59 -5.99 -3.00 -16.33
C ARG A 59 -7.01 -4.02 -16.87
N HIS A 60 -8.28 -3.82 -16.52
CA HIS A 60 -9.36 -4.75 -16.83
C HIS A 60 -10.29 -4.21 -17.91
N GLY A 61 -10.15 -2.92 -18.24
CA GLY A 61 -10.96 -2.34 -19.29
C GLY A 61 -12.41 -2.07 -18.91
N VAL A 62 -12.77 -2.35 -17.67
CA VAL A 62 -14.10 -2.14 -17.11
C VAL A 62 -14.16 -0.75 -16.50
N THR A 63 -15.08 0.07 -16.98
CA THR A 63 -15.36 1.38 -16.42
C THR A 63 -16.17 1.24 -15.14
N LEU A 64 -15.56 1.57 -14.00
CA LEU A 64 -16.24 1.65 -12.71
C LEU A 64 -16.40 3.09 -12.27
N THR A 65 -17.49 3.38 -11.57
CA THR A 65 -17.63 4.69 -10.93
C THR A 65 -16.87 4.73 -9.60
N PRO A 66 -16.38 5.90 -9.15
CA PRO A 66 -15.77 6.04 -7.82
C PRO A 66 -16.69 5.56 -6.67
N ARG A 67 -18.02 5.65 -6.87
CA ARG A 67 -19.02 5.17 -5.91
C ARG A 67 -19.05 3.63 -5.84
N ALA A 68 -18.86 2.95 -6.97
CA ALA A 68 -18.71 1.50 -7.01
C ALA A 68 -17.44 1.08 -6.25
N ILE A 69 -16.31 1.76 -6.47
CA ILE A 69 -15.07 1.53 -5.72
C ILE A 69 -15.30 1.73 -4.22
N ALA A 70 -15.97 2.82 -3.82
CA ALA A 70 -16.31 3.07 -2.42
C ALA A 70 -17.17 1.95 -1.81
N LYS A 71 -18.14 1.40 -2.56
CA LYS A 71 -18.97 0.26 -2.13
C LYS A 71 -18.14 -1.01 -1.92
N HIS A 72 -17.23 -1.33 -2.85
CA HIS A 72 -16.33 -2.48 -2.69
C HIS A 72 -15.38 -2.27 -1.50
N ARG A 73 -14.80 -1.09 -1.36
CA ARG A 73 -13.93 -0.71 -0.25
C ARG A 73 -14.61 -0.88 1.11
N ALA A 74 -15.86 -0.42 1.24
CA ALA A 74 -16.64 -0.52 2.47
C ALA A 74 -16.93 -1.98 2.86
N LYS A 75 -17.21 -2.87 1.90
CA LYS A 75 -17.41 -4.31 2.15
C LYS A 75 -16.19 -4.99 2.78
N HIS A 76 -14.99 -4.45 2.56
CA HIS A 76 -13.74 -4.96 3.12
C HIS A 76 -13.23 -4.14 4.32
N HIS A 77 -14.07 -3.28 4.90
CA HIS A 77 -13.74 -2.43 6.05
C HIS A 77 -12.54 -1.50 5.84
N ILE A 78 -12.25 -1.14 4.59
CA ILE A 78 -11.13 -0.26 4.26
C ILE A 78 -11.61 1.21 4.35
N ALA A 79 -10.84 2.08 5.00
CA ALA A 79 -11.18 3.50 5.16
C ALA A 79 -11.00 4.31 3.86
N LYS A 80 -11.66 5.48 3.78
CA LYS A 80 -11.50 6.43 2.67
C LYS A 80 -10.06 6.96 2.59
N ALA A 81 -9.60 7.36 1.40
CA ALA A 81 -8.22 7.79 1.18
C ALA A 81 -7.70 8.81 2.22
N PRO A 82 -8.43 9.89 2.60
CA PRO A 82 -7.96 10.84 3.62
C PRO A 82 -7.69 10.20 4.99
N ASN A 83 -8.43 9.14 5.33
CA ASN A 83 -8.31 8.44 6.61
C ASN A 83 -7.23 7.34 6.57
N ARG A 84 -6.71 6.99 5.39
CA ARG A 84 -5.59 6.04 5.23
C ARG A 84 -4.22 6.75 5.24
N LYS A 85 -4.22 8.08 5.07
CA LYS A 85 -3.00 8.89 5.04
C LYS A 85 -2.31 8.87 6.39
N ILE A 86 -1.08 8.37 6.44
CA ILE A 86 -0.24 8.48 7.64
C ILE A 86 0.24 9.92 7.76
N LYS A 87 0.07 10.52 8.94
CA LYS A 87 0.68 11.82 9.23
C LYS A 87 2.20 11.63 9.28
N PRO A 88 2.99 12.37 8.49
CA PRO A 88 4.44 12.27 8.57
C PRO A 88 4.86 12.56 10.00
N GLN A 89 5.47 11.57 10.65
CA GLN A 89 5.99 11.76 12.00
C GLN A 89 7.09 12.80 11.91
N LYS A 90 6.96 13.91 12.64
CA LYS A 90 8.04 14.91 12.75
C LYS A 90 9.22 14.24 13.45
N ILE A 91 10.18 13.71 12.68
CA ILE A 91 11.43 13.20 13.24
C ILE A 91 12.17 14.41 13.79
N LYS A 92 12.11 14.64 15.11
CA LYS A 92 12.96 15.66 15.74
C LYS A 92 14.41 15.23 15.52
N PRO A 93 15.30 16.11 15.03
CA PRO A 93 16.70 15.75 14.88
C PRO A 93 17.23 15.33 16.25
N LYS A 94 17.73 14.09 16.36
CA LYS A 94 18.41 13.64 17.57
C LYS A 94 19.63 14.55 17.74
N LYS A 95 19.67 15.36 18.81
CA LYS A 95 20.87 16.12 19.19
C LYS A 95 21.98 15.12 19.50
N ILE A 96 22.85 14.85 18.52
CA ILE A 96 24.07 14.08 18.73
C ILE A 96 24.99 15.00 19.53
N LYS A 97 25.18 14.70 20.83
CA LYS A 97 26.18 15.42 21.63
C LYS A 97 27.56 15.10 21.06
N PRO A 98 28.44 16.10 20.82
CA PRO A 98 29.78 15.82 20.35
C PRO A 98 30.48 14.93 21.36
N ARG A 99 31.00 13.78 20.90
CA ARG A 99 31.76 12.84 21.72
C ARG A 99 33.04 13.56 22.14
N LYS A 100 33.18 13.83 23.44
CA LYS A 100 34.35 14.49 24.02
C LYS A 100 35.58 13.63 23.73
N VAL A 101 36.40 14.04 22.76
CA VAL A 101 37.66 13.37 22.46
C VAL A 101 38.63 13.73 23.58
N MET A 102 39.01 12.75 24.41
CA MET A 102 40.05 12.95 25.43
C MET A 102 41.36 13.26 24.72
N SER A 103 41.85 14.49 24.83
CA SER A 103 43.22 14.81 24.42
C SER A 103 44.18 14.09 25.35
N LYS A 104 44.89 13.08 24.83
CA LYS A 104 46.05 12.54 25.53
C LYS A 104 47.18 13.56 25.40
N ARG A 105 47.41 14.33 26.46
CA ARG A 105 48.55 15.23 26.62
C ARG A 105 49.82 14.38 26.69
N VAL A 106 50.59 14.35 25.60
CA VAL A 106 51.93 13.73 25.58
C VAL A 106 52.86 14.64 26.37
N GLN A 107 53.33 14.17 27.54
CA GLN A 107 54.45 14.78 28.24
C GLN A 107 55.74 14.13 27.74
N SER A 108 56.40 14.76 26.77
CA SER A 108 57.80 14.45 26.47
C SER A 108 58.66 15.18 27.50
N LYS A 109 59.24 14.41 28.43
CA LYS A 109 60.22 14.85 29.42
C LYS A 109 61.50 15.35 28.73
N ASN A 110 62.00 16.49 29.20
CA ASN A 110 63.36 16.97 28.95
C ASN A 110 64.40 15.88 29.24
N ILE A 111 65.33 15.68 28.31
CA ILE A 111 66.60 15.00 28.57
C ILE A 111 67.68 16.06 28.33
N MET A 112 68.22 16.59 29.43
CA MET A 112 69.57 17.16 29.44
C MET A 112 70.54 16.01 29.71
N HIS A 113 71.67 16.02 28.98
CA HIS A 113 73.06 15.67 29.33
C HIS A 113 73.78 15.37 28.02
#